data_AF-A0A2T1E0H5-F1
#
_entry.id   AF-A0A2T1E0H5-F1
#
_cell.length_a   1.000
_cell.length_b   1.000
_cell.length_c   1.000
_cell.angle_alpha   90.00
_cell.angle_beta   90.00
_cell.angle_gamma   90.00
#
_symmetry.space_group_name_H-M   'P 1'
#
loop_
_entity.id
_entity.type
_entity.pdbx_description
1 polymer ?
#
loop_
_entity_poly.entity_id
_entity_poly.type
_entity_poly.pdbx_seq_one_letter_code
_entity_poly.pdbx_strand_id
1 'polypeptide(L)'
;QLTRKKRRYAALKQQRSRVQKLRGEYWERVKDIEPYNLVFLDETGILLGLTRTHARSPCGRRVYDLKLFYRGARITVIGAISLTLVKLNSA
;
A
#
# COMPACT_ATOMS: atom_id res chain seq x y z
N GLN A 1 -31.03 -6.55 -9.95
CA GLN A 1 -30.19 -5.34 -9.75
C GLN A 1 -28.75 -5.76 -9.44
N LEU A 2 -27.76 -5.04 -9.98
CA LEU A 2 -26.31 -5.32 -9.85
C LEU A 2 -25.69 -4.32 -8.86
N THR A 3 -24.95 -4.77 -7.83
CA THR A 3 -24.34 -3.89 -6.80
C THR A 3 -22.81 -3.85 -6.87
N ARG A 4 -22.22 -2.65 -6.70
CA ARG A 4 -20.78 -2.40 -6.75
C ARG A 4 -20.11 -2.80 -5.42
N LYS A 5 -19.06 -3.62 -5.45
CA LYS A 5 -18.32 -4.07 -4.25
C LYS A 5 -16.81 -3.92 -4.41
N LYS A 6 -16.13 -3.32 -3.42
CA LYS A 6 -14.66 -3.17 -3.36
C LYS A 6 -14.04 -4.30 -2.53
N ARG A 7 -12.96 -4.90 -3.02
CA ARG A 7 -12.23 -5.99 -2.36
C ARG A 7 -11.22 -5.44 -1.34
N ARG A 8 -11.06 -6.10 -0.18
CA ARG A 8 -10.05 -5.77 0.85
C ARG A 8 -9.20 -6.99 1.20
N TYR A 9 -7.93 -6.75 1.52
CA TYR A 9 -7.01 -7.73 2.08
C TYR A 9 -6.39 -7.12 3.34
N ALA A 10 -6.47 -7.80 4.47
CA ALA A 10 -5.73 -7.44 5.68
C ALA A 10 -4.57 -8.42 5.86
N ALA A 11 -3.36 -7.91 6.08
CA ALA A 11 -2.19 -8.76 6.27
C ALA A 11 -2.21 -9.34 7.71
N LEU A 12 -2.58 -10.62 7.85
CA LEU A 12 -2.64 -11.34 9.13
C LEU A 12 -1.36 -11.22 9.98
N LYS A 13 -0.20 -11.06 9.34
CA LYS A 13 1.11 -10.91 10.02
C LYS A 13 1.21 -9.62 10.84
N GLN A 14 0.51 -8.54 10.46
CA GLN A 14 0.54 -7.25 11.17
C GLN A 14 -0.22 -7.29 12.51
N GLN A 15 -1.11 -8.26 12.71
CA GLN A 15 -1.91 -8.38 13.93
C GLN A 15 -1.24 -9.20 15.05
N ARG A 16 -0.03 -9.73 14.82
CA ARG A 16 0.68 -10.51 15.84
C ARG A 16 1.06 -9.62 17.03
N SER A 17 0.82 -10.11 18.25
CA SER A 17 1.12 -9.41 19.52
C SER A 17 2.56 -8.89 19.59
N ARG A 18 3.52 -9.69 19.11
CA ARG A 18 4.94 -9.30 19.01
C ARG A 18 5.16 -8.03 18.18
N VAL A 19 4.48 -7.88 17.04
CA VAL A 19 4.63 -6.71 16.15
C VAL A 19 4.08 -5.46 16.82
N GLN A 20 2.99 -5.58 17.58
CA GLN A 20 2.43 -4.46 18.33
C GLN A 20 3.35 -3.99 19.46
N LYS A 21 3.98 -4.93 20.18
CA LYS A 21 4.98 -4.59 21.21
C LYS A 21 6.17 -3.82 20.60
N LEU A 22 6.71 -4.31 19.49
CA LEU A 22 7.83 -3.66 18.80
C LEU A 22 7.47 -2.25 18.28
N ARG A 23 6.21 -2.02 17.88
CA ARG A 23 5.74 -0.68 17.51
C ARG A 23 5.74 0.27 18.69
N GLY A 24 5.28 -0.18 19.86
CA GLY A 24 5.33 0.62 21.09
C GLY A 24 6.76 0.96 21.49
N GLU A 25 7.64 -0.04 21.52
CA GLU A 25 9.07 0.16 21.84
C GLU A 25 9.77 1.11 20.86
N TYR A 26 9.41 1.06 19.57
CA TYR A 26 9.92 2.00 18.57
C TYR A 26 9.43 3.43 18.82
N TRP A 27 8.14 3.61 19.11
CA TRP A 27 7.56 4.92 19.39
C TRP A 27 8.23 5.59 20.59
N GLU A 28 8.48 4.86 21.67
CA GLU A 28 9.18 5.39 22.85
C GLU A 28 10.58 5.92 22.54
N ARG A 29 11.26 5.37 21.52
CA ARG A 29 12.60 5.82 21.11
C ARG A 29 12.58 7.05 20.21
N VAL A 30 11.51 7.23 19.43
CA VAL A 30 11.44 8.22 18.34
C VAL A 30 10.63 9.46 18.71
N LYS A 31 9.77 9.37 19.75
CA LYS A 31 8.84 10.45 20.13
C LYS A 31 9.52 11.79 20.46
N ASP A 32 10.75 11.78 20.95
CA ASP A 32 11.48 12.97 21.38
C ASP A 32 12.36 13.58 20.26
N ILE A 33 12.33 13.00 19.06
CA ILE A 33 13.07 13.53 17.91
C ILE A 33 12.31 14.73 17.33
N GLU A 34 13.00 15.86 17.18
CA GLU A 34 12.49 17.06 16.52
C GLU A 34 11.89 16.71 15.14
N PRO A 35 10.62 17.05 14.85
CA PRO A 35 9.96 16.69 13.59
C PRO A 35 10.68 17.19 12.33
N TYR A 36 11.40 18.31 12.41
CA TYR A 36 12.18 18.86 11.30
C TYR A 36 13.41 18.02 10.94
N ASN A 37 13.88 17.18 11.87
CA ASN A 37 15.00 16.25 11.65
C ASN A 37 14.53 14.89 11.11
N LEU A 38 13.23 14.68 10.95
CA LEU A 38 12.68 13.43 10.45
C LEU A 38 12.59 13.44 8.91
N VAL A 39 13.23 12.44 8.30
CA VAL A 39 13.09 12.15 6.87
C VAL A 39 12.55 10.72 6.74
N PHE A 40 11.37 10.59 6.16
CA PHE A 40 10.73 9.31 5.88
C PHE A 40 11.10 8.83 4.49
N LEU A 41 11.63 7.61 4.39
CA LEU A 41 12.00 6.98 3.13
C LEU A 41 11.11 5.77 2.89
N ASP A 42 10.50 5.67 1.71
CA ASP A 42 9.67 4.52 1.33
C ASP A 42 9.88 4.14 -0.15
N GLU A 43 9.65 2.86 -0.45
CA GLU A 43 9.67 2.33 -1.82
C GLU A 43 8.26 1.94 -2.24
N THR A 44 7.80 2.47 -3.37
CA THR A 44 6.51 2.11 -3.96
C THR A 44 6.69 1.55 -5.37
N GLY A 45 6.21 0.32 -5.57
CA GLY A 45 6.11 -0.30 -6.89
C GLY A 45 4.82 0.12 -7.61
N ILE A 46 4.96 0.82 -8.73
CA ILE A 46 3.84 1.23 -9.58
C ILE A 46 3.70 0.23 -10.73
N LEU A 47 2.60 -0.52 -10.71
CA LEU A 47 2.26 -1.43 -11.79
C LEU A 47 1.45 -0.69 -12.86
N LEU A 48 2.05 -0.52 -14.04
CA LEU A 48 1.38 0.14 -15.17
C LEU A 48 0.33 -0.76 -15.86
N GLY A 49 0.32 -2.05 -15.54
CA GLY A 49 -0.70 -3.00 -15.95
C GLY A 49 -2.02 -2.77 -15.21
N LEU A 50 -2.71 -1.67 -15.52
CA LEU A 50 -4.00 -1.34 -14.95
C LEU A 50 -5.05 -2.39 -15.36
N THR A 51 -5.80 -2.90 -14.39
CA THR A 51 -6.92 -3.82 -14.62
C THR A 51 -8.21 -3.18 -14.09
N ARG A 52 -9.36 -3.48 -14.71
CA ARG A 52 -10.65 -2.91 -14.26
C ARG A 52 -10.90 -3.32 -12.80
N THR A 53 -11.18 -2.35 -11.94
CA THR A 53 -11.38 -2.58 -10.49
C THR A 53 -12.79 -3.07 -10.15
N HIS A 54 -13.72 -2.98 -11.10
CA HIS A 54 -15.13 -3.32 -10.92
C HIS A 54 -15.67 -4.02 -12.16
N ALA A 55 -16.53 -5.02 -11.92
CA ALA A 55 -17.27 -5.75 -12.94
C ALA A 55 -18.69 -6.03 -12.45
N ARG A 56 -19.56 -6.49 -13.34
CA ARG A 56 -21.00 -6.68 -13.08
C ARG A 56 -21.33 -8.17 -13.04
N SER A 57 -22.04 -8.63 -12.00
CA SER A 57 -22.56 -10.01 -11.87
C SER A 57 -23.93 -9.98 -11.20
N PRO A 58 -24.89 -10.85 -11.62
CA PRO A 58 -26.21 -10.98 -11.00
C PRO A 58 -26.16 -11.05 -9.47
N CYS A 59 -27.24 -10.61 -8.82
CA CYS A 59 -27.36 -10.65 -7.37
C CYS A 59 -27.10 -12.07 -6.84
N GLY A 60 -26.31 -12.19 -5.77
CA GLY A 60 -25.93 -13.48 -5.18
C GLY A 60 -24.78 -14.22 -5.88
N ARG A 61 -24.32 -13.77 -7.06
CA ARG A 61 -23.22 -14.42 -7.80
C ARG A 61 -21.92 -13.62 -7.69
N ARG A 62 -20.81 -14.32 -7.45
CA ARG A 62 -19.45 -13.74 -7.45
C ARG A 62 -19.02 -13.46 -8.89
N VAL A 63 -18.46 -12.27 -9.14
CA VAL A 63 -17.81 -11.97 -10.42
C VAL A 63 -16.45 -12.66 -10.45
N TYR A 64 -16.18 -13.40 -11.53
CA TYR A 64 -14.86 -13.93 -11.84
C TYR A 64 -14.33 -13.22 -13.07
N ASP A 65 -13.09 -12.75 -13.00
CA ASP A 65 -12.39 -12.12 -14.13
C ASP A 65 -11.09 -12.90 -14.35
N LEU A 66 -10.76 -13.16 -15.62
CA LEU A 66 -9.54 -13.86 -16.02
C LEU A 66 -8.43 -12.81 -16.10
N LYS A 67 -7.64 -12.70 -15.04
CA LYS A 67 -6.43 -11.87 -15.06
C LYS A 67 -5.34 -12.56 -15.88
N LEU A 68 -5.37 -12.36 -17.19
CA LEU A 68 -4.24 -12.70 -18.06
C LEU A 68 -3.00 -11.95 -17.57
N PHE A 69 -1.90 -12.70 -17.53
CA PHE A 69 -0.56 -12.35 -17.06
C PHE A 69 -0.17 -10.87 -17.25
N TYR A 70 0.55 -10.32 -16.26
CA TYR A 70 1.10 -8.96 -16.19
C TYR A 70 1.46 -8.34 -17.55
N ARG A 71 0.52 -7.61 -18.17
CA ARG A 71 0.81 -6.73 -19.30
C ARG A 71 1.09 -5.33 -18.76
N GLY A 72 2.36 -4.97 -18.62
CA GLY A 72 2.80 -3.62 -18.26
C GLY A 72 4.12 -3.61 -17.50
N ALA A 73 4.91 -2.56 -17.71
CA ALA A 73 6.14 -2.35 -16.96
C ALA A 73 5.82 -2.08 -15.46
N ARG A 74 6.75 -2.49 -14.59
CA ARG A 74 6.74 -2.14 -13.17
C ARG A 74 7.80 -1.07 -12.97
N ILE A 75 7.39 0.11 -12.52
CA ILE A 75 8.30 1.17 -12.12
C ILE A 75 8.47 1.07 -10.62
N THR A 76 9.72 1.13 -10.15
CA THR A 76 10.01 1.24 -8.72
C THR A 76 10.36 2.69 -8.43
N VAL A 77 9.64 3.29 -7.48
CA VAL A 77 9.89 4.66 -7.02
C VAL A 77 10.39 4.60 -5.58
N ILE A 78 11.51 5.25 -5.32
CA ILE A 78 12.02 5.51 -3.98
C ILE A 78 11.75 6.98 -3.67
N GLY A 79 11.04 7.23 -2.57
CA GLY A 79 10.64 8.57 -2.16
C GLY A 79 11.09 8.89 -0.75
N ALA A 80 11.59 10.11 -0.57
CA ALA A 80 11.91 10.69 0.72
C ALA A 80 11.03 11.93 0.98
N ILE A 81 10.44 12.01 2.17
CA ILE A 81 9.63 13.16 2.60
C ILE A 81 10.04 13.63 4.00
N SER A 82 10.14 14.93 4.18
CA SER A 82 10.26 15.62 5.46
C SER A 82 9.24 16.76 5.53
N LEU A 83 9.19 17.50 6.63
CA LEU A 83 8.30 18.67 6.75
C LEU A 83 8.61 19.79 5.75
N THR A 84 9.81 19.82 5.19
CA THR A 84 10.31 20.90 4.34
C THR A 84 10.59 20.47 2.91
N LEU A 85 10.66 19.17 2.64
CA LEU A 85 11.18 18.64 1.38
C LEU A 85 10.47 17.35 0.98
N VAL A 86 10.21 17.22 -0.32
CA VAL A 86 9.88 15.95 -0.97
C VAL A 86 10.92 15.68 -2.06
N LYS A 87 11.51 14.49 -2.06
CA LYS A 87 12.40 13.99 -3.11
C LYS A 87 11.90 12.64 -3.61
N LEU A 88 11.80 12.50 -4.93
CA LEU A 88 11.39 11.26 -5.58
C LEU A 88 12.45 10.88 -6.60
N ASN A 89 12.77 9.60 -6.67
CA ASN A 89 13.60 9.02 -7.71
C ASN A 89 12.93 7.74 -8.24
N SER A 90 12.94 7.55 -9.55
CA SER A 90 12.35 6.39 -10.22
C SER A 90 13.39 5.70 -11.09
N ALA A 91 13.45 4.37 -10.98
CA ALA A 91 14.29 3.50 -11.81
C ALA A 91 13.42 2.57 -12.68
#